data_AF-A0A2T5JIU6-F1
#
_entry.id   AF-A0A2T5JIU6-F1
#
_cell.length_a   1.000
_cell.length_b   1.000
_cell.length_c   1.000
_cell.angle_alpha   90.00
_cell.angle_beta   90.00
_cell.angle_gamma   90.00
#
_symmetry.space_group_name_H-M   'P 1'
#
loop_
_entity.id
_entity.type
_entity.pdbx_description
1 polymer ?
#
loop_
_entity_poly.entity_id
_entity_poly.type
_entity_poly.pdbx_seq_one_letter_code
_entity_poly.pdbx_strand_id
1 'polypeptide(L)'
;MAGVRGMLQRVAKLEAARTSKPSPIEAIYGSVDAFAAECMAGVEAGKLCPVDMPVVIECLRRWHRDGDYGVRHTVGNGVWNRA
;
A
#
# COMPACT_ATOMS: atom_id res chain seq x y z
N MET A 1 -22.57 -32.61 -1.67
CA MET A 1 -22.48 -31.27 -2.33
C MET A 1 -22.30 -30.09 -1.38
N ALA A 2 -22.96 -30.04 -0.21
CA ALA A 2 -22.83 -28.91 0.73
C ALA A 2 -21.41 -28.73 1.30
N GLY A 3 -20.73 -29.82 1.66
CA GLY A 3 -19.35 -29.78 2.18
C GLY A 3 -18.33 -29.22 1.19
N VAL A 4 -18.46 -29.58 -0.09
CA VAL A 4 -17.59 -29.07 -1.18
C VAL A 4 -17.80 -27.57 -1.38
N ARG A 5 -19.05 -27.09 -1.38
CA ARG A 5 -19.36 -25.65 -1.48
C ARG A 5 -18.79 -24.86 -0.30
N GLY A 6 -18.88 -25.39 0.92
CA GLY A 6 -18.29 -24.78 2.11
C GLY A 6 -16.76 -24.69 2.06
N MET A 7 -16.09 -25.70 1.49
CA MET A 7 -14.64 -25.68 1.29
C MET A 7 -14.22 -24.63 0.24
N LEU A 8 -14.92 -24.56 -0.89
CA LEU A 8 -14.65 -23.57 -1.94
C LEU A 8 -14.83 -22.12 -1.44
N GLN A 9 -15.85 -21.86 -0.63
CA GLN A 9 -16.05 -20.54 -0.01
C GLN A 9 -14.91 -20.15 0.95
N ARG A 10 -14.36 -21.12 1.70
CA ARG A 10 -13.21 -20.89 2.57
C ARG A 10 -11.95 -20.61 1.76
N VAL A 11 -11.73 -21.32 0.67
CA VAL A 11 -10.60 -21.08 -0.26
C VAL A 11 -10.72 -19.68 -0.88
N ALA A 12 -11.89 -19.32 -1.42
CA ALA A 12 -12.12 -18.00 -1.98
C ALA A 12 -11.89 -16.86 -0.96
N LYS A 13 -12.29 -17.07 0.30
CA LYS A 13 -12.03 -16.11 1.38
C LYS A 13 -10.52 -15.99 1.70
N LEU A 14 -9.79 -17.10 1.68
CA LEU A 14 -8.34 -17.11 1.90
C LEU A 14 -7.58 -16.47 0.74
N GLU A 15 -8.01 -16.71 -0.49
CA GLU A 15 -7.47 -16.07 -1.70
C GLU A 15 -7.74 -14.56 -1.67
N ALA A 16 -8.97 -14.14 -1.36
CA ALA A 16 -9.31 -12.72 -1.22
C ALA A 16 -8.56 -12.03 -0.06
N ALA A 17 -8.24 -12.77 1.01
CA ALA A 17 -7.43 -12.26 2.12
C ALA A 17 -5.93 -12.18 1.78
N ARG A 18 -5.46 -12.95 0.79
CA ARG A 18 -4.08 -12.90 0.27
C ARG A 18 -3.90 -11.81 -0.78
N THR A 19 -4.97 -11.43 -1.48
CA THR A 19 -4.94 -10.28 -2.38
C THR A 19 -4.82 -9.01 -1.53
N SER A 20 -3.64 -8.40 -1.55
CA SER A 20 -3.43 -7.06 -1.02
C SER A 20 -4.48 -6.11 -1.63
N LYS A 21 -5.32 -5.51 -0.78
CA LYS A 21 -6.30 -4.53 -1.26
C LYS A 21 -5.56 -3.36 -1.91
N PRO A 22 -6.06 -2.85 -3.04
CA PRO A 22 -5.40 -1.73 -3.72
C PRO A 22 -5.30 -0.55 -2.76
N SER A 23 -4.12 0.06 -2.72
CA SER A 23 -3.91 1.25 -1.88
C SER A 23 -4.69 2.44 -2.43
N PRO A 24 -5.04 3.45 -1.62
CA PRO A 24 -5.64 4.69 -2.13
C PRO A 24 -4.79 5.37 -3.23
N ILE A 25 -3.46 5.24 -3.15
CA ILE A 25 -2.54 5.77 -4.16
C ILE A 25 -2.71 5.02 -5.48
N GLU A 26 -2.70 3.70 -5.45
CA GLU A 26 -2.94 2.88 -6.64
C GLU A 26 -4.32 3.13 -7.25
N ALA A 27 -5.34 3.37 -6.43
CA ALA A 27 -6.68 3.71 -6.91
C ALA A 27 -6.75 5.06 -7.65
N ILE A 28 -5.94 6.05 -7.26
CA ILE A 28 -5.95 7.40 -7.84
C ILE A 28 -4.97 7.51 -9.01
N TYR A 29 -3.75 6.97 -8.85
CA TYR A 29 -2.64 7.13 -9.78
C TYR A 29 -2.43 5.91 -10.68
N GLY A 30 -3.22 4.85 -10.52
CA GLY A 30 -3.09 3.58 -11.24
C GLY A 30 -1.95 2.69 -10.72
N SER A 31 -0.90 3.27 -10.13
CA SER A 31 0.15 2.54 -9.42
C SER A 31 0.92 3.45 -8.45
N VAL A 32 1.61 2.84 -7.49
CA VAL A 32 2.52 3.59 -6.58
C VAL A 32 3.71 4.17 -7.34
N ASP A 33 4.17 3.50 -8.40
CA ASP A 33 5.29 4.00 -9.20
C ASP A 33 4.91 5.18 -10.11
N ALA A 34 3.67 5.23 -10.59
CA ALA A 34 3.16 6.40 -11.31
C ALA A 34 3.13 7.63 -10.40
N PHE A 35 2.65 7.46 -9.16
CA PHE A 35 2.70 8.50 -8.13
C PHE A 35 4.15 8.91 -7.80
N ALA A 36 5.06 7.94 -7.68
CA ALA A 36 6.47 8.22 -7.41
C ALA A 36 7.12 9.04 -8.54
N ALA A 37 6.82 8.73 -9.79
CA ALA A 37 7.33 9.47 -10.94
C ALA A 37 6.85 10.92 -10.95
N GLU A 38 5.57 11.16 -10.64
CA GLU A 38 5.02 12.52 -10.51
C GLU A 38 5.68 13.30 -9.36
N CYS A 39 5.90 12.65 -8.22
CA CYS A 39 6.61 13.26 -7.09
C CYS A 39 8.05 13.61 -7.44
N MET A 40 8.78 12.73 -8.13
CA MET A 40 10.15 13.02 -8.55
C MET A 40 10.20 14.15 -9.57
N ALA A 41 9.22 14.24 -10.49
CA ALA A 41 9.11 15.42 -11.37
C ALA A 41 8.86 16.72 -10.58
N GLY A 42 8.10 16.66 -9.48
CA GLY A 42 7.93 17.78 -8.55
C GLY A 42 9.22 18.17 -7.80
N VAL A 43 10.08 17.20 -7.49
CA VAL A 43 11.42 17.44 -6.93
C VAL A 43 12.30 18.17 -7.94
N GLU A 44 12.38 17.67 -9.17
CA GLU A 44 13.15 18.31 -10.25
C GLU A 44 12.65 19.73 -10.56
N ALA A 45 11.34 19.96 -10.43
CA ALA A 45 10.73 21.28 -10.57
C ALA A 45 10.91 22.20 -9.34
N GLY A 46 11.59 21.74 -8.28
CA GLY A 46 11.80 22.50 -7.04
C GLY A 46 10.54 22.71 -6.19
N LYS A 47 9.45 21.99 -6.48
CA LYS A 47 8.18 22.08 -5.74
C LYS A 47 8.16 21.19 -4.50
N LEU A 48 8.99 20.15 -4.50
CA LEU A 48 9.06 19.14 -3.45
C LEU A 48 10.49 19.02 -2.91
N CYS A 49 10.62 18.67 -1.63
CA CYS A 49 11.92 18.52 -0.97
C CYS A 49 12.70 17.34 -1.57
N PRO A 50 13.92 17.55 -2.11
CA PRO A 50 14.72 16.46 -2.69
C PRO A 50 15.22 15.45 -1.65
N VAL A 51 15.26 15.83 -0.38
CA VAL A 51 15.75 14.97 0.71
C VAL A 51 14.63 14.08 1.25
N ASP A 52 13.47 14.68 1.54
CA ASP A 52 12.38 13.95 2.21
C ASP A 52 11.53 13.13 1.24
N MET A 53 11.30 13.63 0.01
CA MET A 53 10.37 13.00 -0.92
C MET A 53 10.75 11.56 -1.31
N PRO A 54 12.04 11.24 -1.56
CA PRO A 54 12.44 9.84 -1.80
C PRO A 54 12.13 8.91 -0.61
N VAL A 55 12.31 9.40 0.62
CA VAL A 55 12.02 8.62 1.84
C VAL A 55 10.52 8.37 1.99
N VAL A 56 9.70 9.39 1.72
CA VAL A 56 8.23 9.28 1.72
C VAL A 56 7.76 8.26 0.69
N ILE A 57 8.28 8.31 -0.53
CA ILE A 57 7.95 7.33 -1.59
C ILE A 57 8.26 5.90 -1.14
N GLU A 58 9.42 5.67 -0.54
CA GLU A 58 9.81 4.34 -0.07
C GLU A 58 8.90 3.84 1.06
N CYS A 59 8.47 4.72 1.97
CA CYS A 59 7.49 4.38 2.99
C CYS A 59 6.15 3.97 2.39
N LEU A 60 5.69 4.70 1.36
CA LEU A 60 4.43 4.40 0.67
C LEU A 60 4.48 3.09 -0.12
N ARG A 61 5.62 2.79 -0.77
CA ARG A 61 5.88 1.49 -1.41
C ARG A 61 5.83 0.36 -0.40
N ARG A 62 6.46 0.54 0.76
CA ARG A 62 6.43 -0.42 1.85
C ARG A 62 5.01 -0.65 2.36
N TRP A 63 4.25 0.40 2.65
CA TRP A 63 2.85 0.26 3.08
C TRP A 63 1.97 -0.42 2.02
N HIS A 64 2.27 -0.22 0.73
CA HIS A 64 1.55 -0.86 -0.35
C HIS A 64 1.82 -2.35 -0.43
N ARG A 65 3.09 -2.74 -0.39
CA ARG A 65 3.49 -4.15 -0.35
C ARG A 65 2.98 -4.86 0.90
N ASP A 66 3.09 -4.22 2.06
CA ASP A 66 2.75 -4.83 3.35
C ASP A 66 1.22 -4.81 3.61
N GLY A 67 0.41 -4.19 2.73
CA GLY A 67 -1.04 -4.08 2.87
C GLY A 67 -1.50 -3.18 4.02
N ASP A 68 -0.61 -2.32 4.51
CA ASP A 68 -0.71 -1.59 5.79
C ASP A 68 -1.67 -0.39 5.75
N TYR A 69 -2.22 -0.05 4.58
CA TYR A 69 -3.20 1.03 4.45
C TYR A 69 -4.48 0.80 5.27
N GLY A 70 -4.79 -0.46 5.64
CA GLY A 70 -5.94 -0.81 6.49
C GLY A 70 -5.68 -0.82 8.00
N VAL A 71 -4.42 -0.90 8.45
CA VAL A 71 -4.04 -1.01 9.88
C VAL A 71 -4.16 0.35 10.60
N ARG A 72 -4.20 1.43 9.82
CA ARG A 72 -4.20 2.82 10.30
C ARG A 72 -5.37 3.19 11.22
N HIS A 73 -6.42 2.36 11.30
CA HIS A 73 -7.56 2.62 12.19
C HIS A 73 -7.37 2.18 13.65
N THR A 74 -6.33 1.40 13.99
CA THR A 74 -6.25 0.79 15.34
C THR A 74 -4.97 1.05 16.15
N VAL A 75 -3.80 1.21 15.53
CA VAL A 75 -2.52 1.21 16.30
C VAL A 75 -1.44 2.21 15.85
N GLY A 76 -1.72 3.07 14.85
CA GLY A 76 -0.71 3.94 14.27
C GLY A 76 0.31 3.18 13.40
N ASN A 77 1.12 3.90 12.63
CA ASN A 77 1.92 3.32 11.53
C ASN A 77 3.21 2.60 11.97
N GLY A 78 3.54 2.52 13.27
CA GLY A 78 4.68 1.78 13.82
C GLY A 78 6.07 2.18 13.30
N VAL A 79 6.16 3.19 12.42
CA VAL A 79 7.39 3.62 11.74
C VAL A 79 8.45 4.08 12.73
N TRP A 80 8.01 4.64 13.88
CA TRP A 80 8.86 5.18 14.94
C TRP A 80 9.21 4.16 16.04
N ASN A 81 8.69 2.94 15.99
CA ASN A 81 8.83 1.95 17.06
C ASN A 81 9.93 0.90 16.81
N ARG A 82 10.83 1.14 15.85
CA ARG A 82 12.05 0.33 15.70
C ARG A 82 13.15 0.93 16.58
N ALA A 83 13.26 0.43 17.79
CA ALA A 83 14.50 0.41 18.57
C ALA A 83 15.17 -0.96 18.41
#